data_AF-A0A3N1VCJ9-F1
#
_entry.id   AF-A0A3N1VCJ9-F1
#
_cell.length_a   1.000
_cell.length_b   1.000
_cell.length_c   1.000
_cell.angle_alpha   90.00
_cell.angle_beta   90.00
_cell.angle_gamma   90.00
#
_symmetry.space_group_name_H-M   'P 1'
#
loop_
_entity.id
_entity.type
_entity.pdbx_description
1 polymer ?
#
loop_
_entity_poly.entity_id
_entity_poly.type
_entity_poly.pdbx_seq_one_letter_code
_entity_poly.pdbx_strand_id
1 'polypeptide(L)'
;MLSMADTAADTADKKQDRKAAKLARQIGAFAKHHGGAEGQIAHIGQAGTRIVLVGTDGGWGDLVAPTYTVAQLAAEKAGLTLHEEFDGEFAARVKTGPYEWSRMAGIQIGGAANPAA
;
A
#
# COMPACT_ATOMS: atom_id res chain seq x y z
N MET A 1 -19.89 25.50 23.58
CA MET A 1 -18.47 25.81 23.84
C MET A 1 -17.69 24.55 23.54
N LEU A 2 -16.94 24.50 22.43
CA LEU A 2 -16.19 23.30 22.04
C LEU A 2 -15.01 23.10 23.00
N SER A 3 -14.81 21.89 23.50
CA SER A 3 -13.75 21.61 24.48
C SER A 3 -12.38 21.51 23.80
N MET A 4 -11.28 21.66 24.56
CA MET A 4 -9.93 21.41 24.05
C MET A 4 -9.74 19.95 23.58
N ALA A 5 -10.44 19.00 24.20
CA ALA A 5 -10.40 17.59 23.81
C ALA A 5 -11.05 17.36 22.44
N ASP A 6 -12.18 18.01 22.15
CA ASP A 6 -12.83 17.97 20.82
C ASP A 6 -11.91 18.51 19.72
N THR A 7 -11.22 19.62 20.00
CA THR A 7 -10.32 20.25 19.03
C THR A 7 -9.12 19.34 18.71
N ALA A 8 -8.60 18.63 19.72
CA ALA A 8 -7.51 17.68 19.56
C ALA A 8 -7.93 16.43 18.76
N ALA A 9 -9.14 15.92 18.99
CA ALA A 9 -9.69 14.79 18.23
C ALA A 9 -9.88 15.15 16.74
N ASP A 10 -10.51 16.29 16.45
CA ASP A 10 -10.74 16.76 15.08
C ASP A 10 -9.42 16.99 14.30
N THR A 11 -8.38 17.49 14.97
CA THR A 11 -7.06 17.63 14.33
C THR A 11 -6.36 16.29 14.07
N ALA A 12 -6.54 15.30 14.95
CA ALA A 12 -6.03 13.95 14.75
C ALA A 12 -6.72 13.27 13.55
N ASP A 13 -8.05 13.39 13.45
CA ASP A 13 -8.85 12.84 12.35
C ASP A 13 -8.44 13.44 11.01
N LYS A 14 -8.29 14.77 10.94
CA LYS A 14 -7.78 15.46 9.74
C LYS A 14 -6.40 14.98 9.32
N LYS A 15 -5.53 14.66 10.29
CA LYS A 15 -4.19 14.14 10.01
C LYS A 15 -4.26 12.71 9.46
N GLN A 16 -5.13 11.87 10.02
CA GLN A 16 -5.36 10.51 9.53
C GLN A 16 -5.94 10.51 8.12
N ASP A 17 -6.95 11.33 7.85
CA ASP A 17 -7.56 11.45 6.52
C ASP A 17 -6.55 11.92 5.47
N ARG A 18 -5.70 12.91 5.80
CA ARG A 18 -4.64 13.37 4.91
C ARG A 18 -3.62 12.26 4.60
N LYS A 19 -3.31 11.40 5.57
CA LYS A 19 -2.41 10.25 5.38
C LYS A 19 -3.06 9.19 4.51
N ALA A 20 -4.32 8.85 4.76
CA ALA A 20 -5.08 7.94 3.92
C ALA A 20 -5.18 8.44 2.48
N ALA A 21 -5.47 9.72 2.26
CA ALA A 21 -5.49 10.33 0.93
C ALA A 21 -4.12 10.29 0.23
N LYS A 22 -3.01 10.40 0.97
CA LYS A 22 -1.67 10.24 0.38
C LYS A 22 -1.43 8.80 -0.06
N LEU A 23 -1.75 7.82 0.78
CA LEU A 23 -1.61 6.40 0.45
C LEU A 23 -2.51 6.02 -0.72
N ALA A 24 -3.76 6.47 -0.74
CA ALA A 24 -4.69 6.25 -1.85
C ALA A 24 -4.15 6.73 -3.20
N ARG A 25 -3.48 7.90 -3.22
CA ARG A 25 -2.78 8.39 -4.44
C ARG A 25 -1.63 7.47 -4.86
N GLN A 26 -0.88 6.90 -3.91
CA GLN A 26 0.20 5.96 -4.21
C GLN A 26 -0.35 4.64 -4.75
N ILE A 27 -1.43 4.14 -4.16
CA ILE A 27 -2.15 2.95 -4.66
C ILE A 27 -2.65 3.19 -6.09
N GLY A 28 -3.30 4.33 -6.35
CA GLY A 28 -3.78 4.67 -7.69
C GLY A 28 -2.66 4.82 -8.73
N ALA A 29 -1.51 5.40 -8.33
CA ALA A 29 -0.35 5.49 -9.21
C ALA A 29 0.24 4.11 -9.55
N PHE A 30 0.33 3.23 -8.54
CA PHE A 30 0.75 1.84 -8.73
C PHE A 30 -0.22 1.09 -9.66
N ALA A 31 -1.52 1.13 -9.38
CA ALA A 31 -2.54 0.48 -10.20
C ALA A 31 -2.50 0.97 -11.65
N LYS A 32 -2.35 2.27 -11.89
CA LYS A 32 -2.22 2.83 -13.24
C LYS A 32 -0.99 2.31 -13.97
N HIS A 33 0.12 2.12 -13.27
CA HIS A 33 1.36 1.61 -13.86
C HIS A 33 1.26 0.13 -14.23
N HIS A 34 0.56 -0.66 -13.42
CA HIS A 34 0.49 -2.13 -13.51
C HIS A 34 -0.80 -2.67 -14.13
N GLY A 35 -1.59 -1.83 -14.81
CA GLY A 35 -2.86 -2.23 -15.46
C GLY A 35 -4.03 -2.51 -14.52
N GLY A 36 -3.87 -2.22 -13.23
CA GLY A 36 -4.78 -2.54 -12.14
C GLY A 36 -3.99 -3.04 -10.93
N ALA A 37 -4.64 -3.09 -9.76
CA ALA A 37 -4.04 -3.66 -8.57
C ALA A 37 -5.12 -4.20 -7.63
N GLU A 38 -4.76 -5.23 -6.90
CA GLU A 38 -5.48 -5.75 -5.74
C GLU A 38 -4.51 -5.73 -4.55
N GLY A 39 -5.01 -5.86 -3.33
CA GLY A 39 -4.12 -5.80 -2.17
C GLY A 39 -4.59 -6.53 -0.93
N GLN A 40 -3.74 -6.52 0.08
CA GLN A 40 -3.96 -7.17 1.35
C GLN A 40 -3.42 -6.30 2.48
N ILE A 41 -4.15 -6.22 3.58
CA ILE A 41 -3.79 -5.41 4.75
C ILE A 41 -3.40 -6.31 5.90
N ALA A 42 -2.20 -6.12 6.46
CA ALA A 42 -1.73 -6.90 7.61
C ALA A 42 -1.06 -6.01 8.67
N HIS A 43 -1.26 -6.35 9.94
CA HIS A 43 -0.51 -5.73 11.04
C HIS A 43 0.96 -6.18 11.02
N ILE A 44 1.87 -5.23 11.22
CA ILE A 44 3.33 -5.48 11.31
C ILE A 44 3.87 -5.09 12.70
N GLY A 45 3.06 -5.32 13.73
CA GLY A 45 3.37 -4.93 15.11
C GLY A 45 3.43 -3.41 15.29
N GLN A 46 4.43 -2.92 16.04
CA GLN A 46 4.57 -1.49 16.37
C GLN A 46 4.88 -0.60 15.15
N ALA A 47 5.32 -1.19 14.04
CA ALA A 47 5.59 -0.45 12.81
C ALA A 47 4.31 0.01 12.07
N GLY A 48 3.14 -0.50 12.48
CA GLY A 48 1.84 -0.11 11.95
C GLY A 48 1.20 -1.22 11.13
N THR A 49 0.68 -0.86 9.96
CA THR A 49 -0.08 -1.76 9.09
C THR A 49 0.45 -1.67 7.67
N ARG A 50 0.81 -2.81 7.07
CA ARG A 50 1.22 -2.88 5.67
C ARG A 50 0.01 -3.04 4.75
N ILE A 51 0.14 -2.50 3.54
CA ILE A 51 -0.76 -2.69 2.41
C ILE A 51 0.10 -3.27 1.29
N VAL A 52 -0.05 -4.57 1.07
CA VAL A 52 0.59 -5.25 -0.06
C VAL A 52 -0.24 -4.97 -1.29
N LEU A 53 0.40 -4.57 -2.38
CA LEU A 53 -0.23 -4.36 -3.67
C LEU A 53 0.33 -5.39 -4.64
N VAL A 54 -0.56 -6.04 -5.40
CA VAL A 54 -0.22 -6.95 -6.50
C VAL A 54 -0.92 -6.45 -7.76
N GLY A 55 -0.11 -6.05 -8.74
CA GLY A 55 -0.54 -5.58 -10.04
C GLY A 55 -1.14 -6.69 -10.89
N THR A 56 -1.86 -6.32 -11.95
CA THR A 56 -2.37 -7.31 -12.92
C THR A 56 -1.25 -7.98 -13.72
N ASP A 57 -0.13 -7.27 -13.89
CA ASP A 57 1.09 -7.77 -14.53
C ASP A 57 1.96 -8.66 -13.62
N GLY A 58 1.63 -8.72 -12.32
CA GLY A 58 2.38 -9.45 -11.28
C GLY A 58 3.43 -8.59 -10.56
N GLY A 59 3.59 -7.32 -10.93
CA GLY A 59 4.40 -6.38 -10.15
C GLY A 59 3.84 -6.22 -8.74
N TRP A 60 4.69 -5.93 -7.77
CA TRP A 60 4.26 -5.83 -6.38
C TRP A 60 4.91 -4.65 -5.66
N GLY A 61 4.22 -4.18 -4.62
CA GLY A 61 4.68 -3.09 -3.77
C GLY A 61 4.15 -3.24 -2.35
N ASP A 62 4.81 -2.57 -1.41
CA ASP A 62 4.40 -2.53 -0.01
C ASP A 62 4.35 -1.07 0.47
N LEU A 63 3.19 -0.67 0.98
CA LEU A 63 2.99 0.62 1.62
C LEU A 63 2.71 0.43 3.11
N VAL A 64 3.27 1.28 3.96
CA VAL A 64 3.04 1.23 5.40
C VAL A 64 2.18 2.41 5.86
N ALA A 65 1.06 2.09 6.49
CA ALA A 65 0.19 3.01 7.20
C ALA A 65 0.48 3.00 8.71
N PRO A 66 0.31 4.13 9.42
CA PRO A 66 0.52 4.17 10.87
C PRO A 66 -0.45 3.30 11.67
N THR A 67 -1.67 3.11 11.17
CA THR A 67 -2.71 2.32 11.81
C THR A 67 -3.53 1.57 10.76
N TYR A 68 -4.24 0.54 11.22
CA TYR A 68 -5.11 -0.27 10.37
C TYR A 68 -6.25 0.55 9.75
N THR A 69 -6.87 1.44 10.53
CA THR A 69 -7.92 2.34 10.07
C THR A 69 -7.44 3.24 8.93
N VAL A 70 -6.21 3.77 9.01
CA VAL A 70 -5.64 4.58 7.92
C VAL A 70 -5.39 3.74 6.66
N ALA A 71 -4.98 2.47 6.82
CA ALA A 71 -4.79 1.56 5.70
C ALA A 71 -6.12 1.22 5.00
N GLN A 72 -7.15 0.87 5.77
CA GLN A 72 -8.49 0.58 5.24
C GLN A 72 -9.07 1.79 4.50
N LEU A 73 -9.01 2.98 5.12
CA LEU A 73 -9.50 4.20 4.50
C LEU A 73 -8.73 4.55 3.22
N ALA A 74 -7.43 4.26 3.16
CA ALA A 74 -6.65 4.44 1.94
C ALA A 74 -7.06 3.49 0.81
N ALA A 75 -7.29 2.21 1.14
CA ALA A 75 -7.77 1.21 0.18
C ALA A 75 -9.16 1.56 -0.35
N GLU A 76 -10.09 1.96 0.53
CA GLU A 76 -11.43 2.42 0.17
C GLU A 76 -11.37 3.63 -0.78
N LYS A 77 -10.63 4.68 -0.41
CA LYS A 77 -10.47 5.87 -1.26
C LYS A 77 -9.83 5.58 -2.61
N ALA A 78 -9.02 4.52 -2.71
CA ALA A 78 -8.39 4.09 -3.96
C ALA A 78 -9.26 3.14 -4.79
N GLY A 79 -10.38 2.63 -4.25
CA GLY A 79 -11.15 1.56 -4.87
C GLY A 79 -10.38 0.25 -5.00
N LEU A 80 -9.47 -0.03 -4.06
CA LEU A 80 -8.64 -1.23 -4.08
C LEU A 80 -9.45 -2.44 -3.59
N THR A 81 -9.55 -3.48 -4.42
CA THR A 81 -10.07 -4.77 -3.97
C THR A 81 -9.10 -5.39 -2.97
N LEU A 82 -9.62 -5.71 -1.78
CA LEU A 82 -8.85 -6.29 -0.69
C LEU A 82 -9.14 -7.77 -0.54
N HIS A 83 -8.07 -8.54 -0.39
CA HIS A 83 -8.09 -9.92 0.07
C HIS A 83 -8.00 -9.97 1.59
N GLU A 84 -8.74 -10.89 2.21
CA GLU A 84 -8.69 -11.10 3.66
C GLU A 84 -7.31 -11.64 4.07
N GLU A 85 -6.82 -12.63 3.34
CA GLU A 85 -5.53 -13.27 3.56
C GLU A 85 -4.60 -13.09 2.36
N PHE A 86 -3.29 -13.14 2.60
CA PHE A 86 -2.30 -13.23 1.53
C PHE A 86 -2.03 -14.70 1.23
N ASP A 87 -3.04 -15.35 0.67
CA ASP A 87 -3.06 -16.79 0.45
C ASP A 87 -2.17 -17.24 -0.73
N GLY A 88 -2.12 -18.55 -0.97
CA GLY A 88 -1.30 -19.12 -2.04
C GLY A 88 -1.72 -18.68 -3.44
N GLU A 89 -3.01 -18.45 -3.68
CA GLU A 89 -3.52 -18.02 -4.99
C GLU A 89 -3.12 -16.56 -5.26
N PHE A 90 -3.34 -15.69 -4.29
CA PHE A 90 -2.96 -14.29 -4.40
C PHE A 90 -1.44 -14.12 -4.44
N ALA A 91 -0.70 -14.86 -3.61
CA ALA A 91 0.76 -14.85 -3.61
C ALA A 91 1.35 -15.38 -4.93
N ALA A 92 0.72 -16.36 -5.58
CA ALA A 92 1.20 -16.92 -6.84
C ALA A 92 1.19 -15.92 -8.02
N ARG A 93 0.43 -14.82 -7.91
CA ARG A 93 0.45 -13.73 -8.91
C ARG A 93 1.71 -12.88 -8.87
N VAL A 94 2.43 -12.87 -7.74
CA VAL A 94 3.62 -12.06 -7.55
C VAL A 94 4.76 -12.55 -8.46
N LYS A 95 5.31 -11.63 -9.25
CA LYS A 95 6.51 -11.87 -10.06
C LYS A 95 7.69 -11.09 -9.49
N THR A 96 8.68 -11.82 -9.01
CA THR A 96 9.95 -11.25 -8.52
C THR A 96 11.03 -11.51 -9.56
N GLY A 97 11.28 -10.52 -10.42
CA GLY A 97 12.24 -10.58 -11.51
C GLY A 97 13.60 -9.94 -11.17
N PRO A 98 14.51 -9.86 -12.14
CA PRO A 98 15.85 -9.29 -11.94
C PRO A 98 15.83 -7.87 -11.37
N TYR A 99 14.83 -7.06 -11.74
CA TYR A 99 14.64 -5.73 -11.18
C TYR A 99 14.44 -5.80 -9.66
N GLU A 100 13.49 -6.61 -9.19
CA GLU A 100 13.20 -6.78 -7.76
C GLU A 100 14.40 -7.35 -7.00
N TRP A 101 15.05 -8.36 -7.55
CA TRP A 101 16.26 -8.96 -6.96
C TRP A 101 17.40 -7.93 -6.81
N SER A 102 17.61 -7.06 -7.81
CA SER A 102 18.61 -5.99 -7.72
C SER A 102 18.33 -5.02 -6.57
N ARG A 103 17.06 -4.72 -6.31
CA ARG A 103 16.62 -3.83 -5.23
C ARG A 103 16.74 -4.47 -3.85
N MET A 104 16.61 -5.80 -3.78
CA MET A 104 16.77 -6.58 -2.55
C MET A 104 18.24 -6.86 -2.20
N ALA A 105 19.14 -6.92 -3.19
CA ALA A 105 20.55 -7.24 -3.00
C ALA A 105 21.41 -6.15 -2.31
N GLY A 106 20.81 -5.05 -1.83
CA GLY A 106 21.48 -4.02 -1.02
C GLY A 106 22.44 -3.09 -1.76
N ILE A 107 22.86 -3.41 -2.97
CA ILE A 107 23.56 -2.48 -3.87
C ILE A 107 22.49 -1.66 -4.60
N GLN A 108 22.29 -0.40 -4.19
CA GLN A 108 21.33 0.55 -4.79
C GLN A 108 21.70 1.00 -6.23
N ILE A 109 22.40 0.19 -7.00
CA ILE A 109 22.55 0.39 -8.44
C ILE A 109 21.25 -0.15 -9.05
N GLY A 110 20.28 0.75 -9.27
CA GLY A 110 18.99 0.37 -9.85
C GLY A 110 19.19 -0.38 -11.17
N GLY A 111 18.66 -1.60 -11.24
CA GLY A 111 18.51 -2.31 -12.50
C GLY A 111 17.46 -1.63 -13.40
N ALA A 112 17.49 -1.94 -14.69
CA ALA A 112 16.45 -1.51 -15.62
C ALA A 112 15.08 -2.00 -15.11
N ALA A 113 14.05 -1.17 -15.26
CA ALA A 113 12.68 -1.56 -14.94
C ALA A 113 12.29 -2.83 -15.73
N ASN A 114 11.42 -3.66 -15.16
CA ASN A 114 10.86 -4.79 -15.89
C ASN A 114 10.18 -4.29 -17.17
N PRO A 115 10.35 -5.00 -18.30
CA PRO A 115 9.68 -4.62 -19.54
C PRO A 115 8.16 -4.66 -19.33
N ALA A 116 7.45 -3.73 -19.97
CA ALA A 116 5.99 -3.82 -20.06
C ALA A 116 5.61 -5.13 -20.74
N ALA A 117 4.57 -5.79 -20.21
CA ALA A 117 4.02 -7.02 -20.78
C ALA A 117 3.43 -6.78 -22.18
#